data_AF-A0A0P9D4C5-F1
#
_entry.id   AF-A0A0P9D4C5-F1
#
_cell.length_a   1.000
_cell.length_b   1.000
_cell.length_c   1.000
_cell.angle_alpha   90.00
_cell.angle_beta   90.00
_cell.angle_gamma   90.00
#
_symmetry.space_group_name_H-M   'P 1'
#
loop_
_entity.id
_entity.type
_entity.pdbx_description
1 polymer ?
#
loop_
_entity_poly.entity_id
_entity_poly.type
_entity_poly.pdbx_seq_one_letter_code
_entity_poly.pdbx_strand_id
1 'polypeptide(L)'
;MAQALSTSEYIQRRLQPMRRRLQLRDWLLLATRTLWLAPAGFALLQIIGRLTPLPSLLLWSLVPPALWLLFILGALVFRRLPAAQVARRVDLELGLRERLSTALELGSQKAENPLAGQQQDDARTFAETLRPRMLPLAIAVARRPLFAALGALILGVALAVLPNPQTAVLAERAAVRQVAAQIADQTQQLRQQIAQSQTLTPEE
;
A
#
# COMPACT_ATOMS: atom_id res chain seq x y z
N MET A 1 4.53 -11.17 -42.65
CA MET A 1 5.24 -9.88 -42.75
C MET A 1 5.11 -9.15 -41.41
N ALA A 2 6.20 -9.04 -40.66
CA ALA A 2 6.19 -8.28 -39.41
C ALA A 2 6.00 -6.79 -39.75
N GLN A 3 4.89 -6.19 -39.30
CA GLN A 3 4.67 -4.76 -39.44
C GLN A 3 5.85 -4.03 -38.79
N ALA A 4 6.59 -3.24 -39.57
CA ALA A 4 7.64 -2.40 -39.03
C ALA A 4 6.98 -1.42 -38.05
N LEU A 5 7.35 -1.52 -36.77
CA LEU A 5 6.86 -0.61 -35.72
C LEU A 5 7.15 0.83 -36.15
N SER A 6 6.19 1.73 -35.95
CA SER A 6 6.43 3.15 -36.12
C SER A 6 7.55 3.61 -35.16
N THR A 7 8.30 4.63 -35.55
CA THR A 7 9.44 5.12 -34.75
C THR A 7 9.01 5.51 -33.33
N SER A 8 7.82 6.08 -33.16
CA SER A 8 7.24 6.40 -31.86
C SER A 8 6.95 5.15 -31.01
N GLU A 9 6.33 4.11 -31.57
CA GLU A 9 6.08 2.83 -30.87
C GLU A 9 7.39 2.13 -30.46
N TYR A 10 8.41 2.19 -31.33
CA TYR A 10 9.73 1.64 -31.03
C TYR A 10 10.37 2.35 -29.83
N ILE A 11 10.38 3.68 -29.82
CA ILE A 11 10.89 4.49 -28.70
C ILE A 11 10.11 4.17 -27.42
N GLN A 12 8.77 4.09 -27.49
CA GLN A 12 7.94 3.73 -26.32
C GLN A 12 8.30 2.35 -25.76
N ARG A 13 8.49 1.35 -26.63
CA ARG A 13 8.89 0.00 -26.23
C ARG A 13 10.27 -0.01 -25.60
N ARG A 14 11.20 0.80 -26.13
CA ARG A 14 12.57 0.93 -25.59
C ARG A 14 12.61 1.64 -24.23
N LEU A 15 11.67 2.54 -23.98
CA LEU A 15 11.52 3.24 -22.69
C LEU A 15 10.81 2.42 -21.61
N GLN A 16 10.15 1.30 -21.94
CA GLN A 16 9.49 0.42 -20.95
C GLN A 16 10.35 0.03 -19.73
N PRO A 17 11.59 -0.47 -19.90
CA PRO A 17 12.42 -0.82 -18.75
C PRO A 17 12.86 0.42 -17.95
N MET A 18 13.00 1.59 -18.59
CA MET A 18 13.27 2.85 -17.90
C MET A 18 12.07 3.32 -17.08
N ARG A 19 10.86 3.18 -17.63
CA ARG A 19 9.60 3.45 -16.91
C ARG A 19 9.52 2.66 -15.62
N ARG A 20 9.80 1.35 -15.65
CA ARG A 20 9.79 0.50 -14.45
C ARG A 20 10.80 0.99 -13.42
N ARG A 21 12.00 1.38 -13.84
CA ARG A 21 13.04 1.88 -12.93
C ARG A 21 12.64 3.20 -12.26
N LEU A 22 12.06 4.13 -13.01
CA LEU A 22 11.53 5.39 -12.48
C LEU A 22 10.35 5.16 -11.53
N GLN A 23 9.42 4.25 -11.88
CA GLN A 23 8.31 3.85 -11.02
C GLN A 23 8.82 3.25 -9.70
N LEU A 24 9.79 2.34 -9.75
CA LEU A 24 10.39 1.75 -8.56
C LEU A 24 11.07 2.80 -7.68
N ARG A 25 11.80 3.75 -8.27
CA ARG A 25 12.42 4.86 -7.53
C ARG A 25 11.37 5.71 -6.81
N ASP A 26 10.35 6.16 -7.53
CA ASP A 26 9.28 7.00 -6.97
C ASP A 26 8.49 6.25 -5.89
N TRP A 27 8.22 4.97 -6.12
CA TRP A 27 7.55 4.09 -5.17
C TRP A 27 8.38 3.93 -3.89
N LEU A 28 9.68 3.71 -4.02
CA LEU A 28 10.56 3.51 -2.88
C LEU A 28 10.76 4.79 -2.06
N LEU A 29 10.78 5.95 -2.72
CA LEU A 29 10.76 7.25 -2.06
C LEU A 29 9.45 7.47 -1.30
N LEU A 30 8.30 7.15 -1.91
CA LEU A 30 7.00 7.23 -1.25
C LEU A 30 6.93 6.29 -0.04
N ALA A 31 7.36 5.03 -0.20
CA ALA A 31 7.40 4.03 0.85
C ALA A 31 8.27 4.50 2.01
N THR A 32 9.53 4.90 1.74
CA THR A 32 10.44 5.39 2.78
C THR A 32 9.90 6.63 3.51
N ARG A 33 9.29 7.58 2.78
CA ARG A 33 8.76 8.82 3.36
C ARG A 33 7.53 8.59 4.24
N THR A 34 6.72 7.58 3.93
CA THR A 34 5.48 7.28 4.65
C THR A 34 5.59 6.11 5.61
N LEU A 35 6.73 5.42 5.63
CA LEU A 35 6.97 4.21 6.43
C LEU A 35 6.64 4.39 7.90
N TRP A 36 6.87 5.57 8.46
CA TRP A 36 6.62 5.87 9.87
C TRP A 36 5.14 5.76 10.26
N LEU A 37 4.20 5.92 9.32
CA LEU A 37 2.76 5.87 9.59
C LEU A 37 2.31 4.50 10.11
N ALA A 38 2.87 3.42 9.55
CA ALA A 38 2.54 2.05 9.93
C ALA A 38 2.86 1.73 11.41
N PRO A 39 4.12 1.82 11.86
CA PRO A 39 4.48 1.57 13.25
C PRO A 39 3.94 2.65 14.20
N ALA A 40 3.77 3.90 13.76
CA ALA A 40 3.13 4.93 14.58
C ALA A 40 1.66 4.58 14.89
N GLY A 41 0.89 4.14 13.88
CA GLY A 41 -0.48 3.68 14.09
C GLY A 41 -0.57 2.44 14.99
N PHE A 42 0.35 1.49 14.80
CA PHE A 42 0.48 0.31 15.68
C PHE A 42 0.74 0.74 17.14
N ALA A 43 1.76 1.57 17.38
CA ALA A 43 2.11 2.05 18.72
C ALA A 43 0.98 2.85 19.37
N LEU A 44 0.29 3.69 18.61
CA LEU A 44 -0.85 4.47 19.08
C LEU A 44 -1.99 3.56 19.55
N LEU A 45 -2.31 2.51 18.80
CA LEU A 45 -3.33 1.53 19.22
C LEU A 45 -2.90 0.76 20.47
N GLN A 46 -1.61 0.43 20.61
CA GLN A 46 -1.10 -0.21 21.83
C GLN A 46 -1.21 0.71 23.06
N ILE A 47 -1.01 2.02 22.90
CA ILE A 47 -1.22 3.01 23.97
C ILE A 47 -2.71 3.07 24.35
N ILE A 48 -3.59 3.17 23.35
CA ILE A 48 -5.05 3.20 23.57
C ILE A 48 -5.53 1.91 24.26
N GLY A 49 -4.98 0.75 23.88
CA GLY A 49 -5.31 -0.55 24.47
C GLY A 49 -4.87 -0.73 25.92
N ARG A 50 -4.03 0.16 26.47
CA ARG A 50 -3.74 0.21 27.92
C ARG A 50 -4.77 1.01 28.70
N LEU A 51 -5.36 2.02 28.07
CA LEU A 51 -6.39 2.87 28.66
C LEU A 51 -7.79 2.28 28.51
N THR A 52 -8.02 1.52 27.45
CA THR A 52 -9.32 0.96 27.10
C THR A 52 -9.23 -0.57 26.99
N PRO A 53 -10.17 -1.32 27.58
CA PRO A 53 -10.22 -2.78 27.49
C PRO A 53 -10.72 -3.19 26.09
N LEU A 54 -9.81 -3.19 25.13
CA LEU A 54 -10.07 -3.63 23.77
C LEU A 54 -9.85 -5.15 23.65
N PRO A 55 -10.88 -5.93 23.30
CA PRO A 55 -10.68 -7.32 22.93
C PRO A 55 -9.78 -7.39 21.67
N SER A 56 -9.01 -8.47 21.56
CA SER A 56 -8.13 -8.73 20.40
C SER A 56 -7.21 -7.56 20.01
N LEU A 57 -6.65 -6.86 21.00
CA LEU A 57 -5.80 -5.66 20.81
C LEU A 57 -4.72 -5.83 19.74
N LEU A 58 -4.04 -6.99 19.70
CA LEU A 58 -3.00 -7.28 18.69
C LEU A 58 -3.53 -7.30 17.25
N LEU A 59 -4.73 -7.83 17.03
CA LEU A 59 -5.35 -7.86 15.69
C LEU A 59 -5.69 -6.43 15.24
N TRP A 60 -6.25 -5.63 16.14
CA TRP A 60 -6.56 -4.23 15.86
C TRP A 60 -5.30 -3.40 15.61
N SER A 61 -4.23 -3.61 16.38
CA SER A 61 -2.97 -2.87 16.19
C SER A 61 -2.28 -3.20 14.86
N LEU A 62 -2.55 -4.38 14.26
CA LEU A 62 -2.08 -4.72 12.92
C LEU A 62 -2.88 -4.07 11.78
N VAL A 63 -4.02 -3.42 12.05
CA VAL A 63 -4.83 -2.77 11.00
C VAL A 63 -4.07 -1.61 10.33
N PRO A 64 -3.49 -0.63 11.06
CA PRO A 64 -2.70 0.44 10.44
C PRO A 64 -1.55 -0.02 9.54
N PRO A 65 -0.66 -0.95 9.95
CA PRO A 65 0.40 -1.44 9.07
C PRO A 65 -0.17 -2.20 7.85
N ALA A 66 -1.25 -2.95 8.00
CA ALA A 66 -1.90 -3.64 6.89
C ALA A 66 -2.49 -2.64 5.86
N LEU A 67 -3.22 -1.62 6.33
CA LEU A 67 -3.76 -0.57 5.47
C LEU A 67 -2.66 0.21 4.74
N TRP A 68 -1.58 0.54 5.45
CA TRP A 68 -0.42 1.19 4.84
C TRP A 68 0.22 0.32 3.76
N LEU A 69 0.39 -0.97 4.01
CA LEU A 69 0.93 -1.91 3.02
C LEU A 69 0.05 -1.98 1.77
N LEU A 70 -1.28 -2.10 1.96
CA LEU A 70 -2.25 -2.10 0.86
C LEU A 70 -2.19 -0.81 0.05
N PHE A 71 -2.08 0.35 0.71
CA PHE A 71 -1.93 1.64 0.05
C PHE A 71 -0.66 1.70 -0.81
N ILE A 72 0.48 1.26 -0.26
CA ILE A 72 1.77 1.26 -0.98
C ILE A 72 1.77 0.28 -2.16
N LEU A 73 1.19 -0.92 -2.00
CA LEU A 73 1.02 -1.88 -3.08
C LEU A 73 0.06 -1.36 -4.16
N GLY A 74 -1.06 -0.75 -3.75
CA GLY A 74 -2.00 -0.09 -4.65
C GLY A 74 -1.32 1.03 -5.44
N ALA A 75 -0.53 1.88 -4.77
CA ALA A 75 0.22 2.94 -5.43
C ALA A 75 1.20 2.41 -6.49
N LEU A 76 1.80 1.23 -6.28
CA LEU A 76 2.67 0.59 -7.28
C LEU A 76 1.89 0.16 -8.54
N VAL A 77 0.70 -0.42 -8.35
CA VAL A 77 -0.11 -0.99 -9.44
C VAL A 77 -0.88 0.09 -10.20
N PHE A 78 -1.44 1.08 -9.49
CA PHE A 78 -2.31 2.09 -10.08
C PHE A 78 -1.56 3.31 -10.65
N ARG A 79 -0.31 3.59 -10.24
CA ARG A 79 0.47 4.70 -10.82
C ARG A 79 1.06 4.33 -12.18
N ARG A 80 0.29 4.56 -13.23
CA ARG A 80 0.77 4.50 -14.62
C ARG A 80 1.47 5.80 -14.99
N LEU A 81 2.77 5.73 -15.31
CA LEU A 81 3.47 6.86 -15.94
C LEU A 81 3.26 6.80 -17.46
N PRO A 82 2.69 7.85 -18.09
CA PRO A 82 2.53 7.90 -19.53
C PRO A 82 3.89 8.04 -20.22
N ALA A 83 4.00 7.52 -21.46
CA ALA A 83 5.28 7.45 -22.17
C ALA A 83 5.93 8.83 -22.38
N ALA A 84 5.14 9.87 -22.64
CA ALA A 84 5.62 11.25 -22.76
C ALA A 84 6.29 11.76 -21.46
N GLN A 85 5.72 11.47 -20.29
CA GLN A 85 6.33 11.84 -19.01
C GLN A 85 7.62 11.04 -18.74
N VAL A 86 7.66 9.76 -19.14
CA VAL A 86 8.87 8.94 -19.04
C VAL A 86 9.97 9.53 -19.92
N ALA A 87 9.67 9.85 -21.18
CA ALA A 87 10.63 10.45 -22.10
C ALA A 87 11.19 11.76 -21.56
N ARG A 88 10.33 12.69 -21.12
CA ARG A 88 10.76 13.95 -20.51
C ARG A 88 11.66 13.75 -19.29
N ARG A 89 11.31 12.82 -18.39
CA ARG A 89 12.15 12.53 -17.22
C ARG A 89 13.49 11.91 -17.61
N VAL A 90 13.51 11.02 -18.59
CA VAL A 90 14.76 10.45 -19.11
C VAL A 90 15.61 11.53 -19.75
N ASP A 91 15.01 12.44 -20.51
CA ASP A 91 15.69 13.57 -21.12
C ASP A 91 16.31 14.50 -20.07
N LEU A 92 15.59 14.80 -18.98
CA LEU A 92 16.10 15.62 -17.88
C LEU A 92 17.24 14.93 -17.12
N GLU A 93 17.08 13.66 -16.76
CA GLU A 93 18.06 12.91 -15.95
C GLU A 93 19.34 12.58 -16.73
N LEU A 94 19.25 12.40 -18.05
CA LEU A 94 20.39 12.08 -18.92
C LEU A 94 20.87 13.29 -19.74
N GLY A 95 20.26 14.46 -19.59
CA GLY A 95 20.67 15.69 -20.28
C GLY A 95 20.43 15.70 -21.79
N LEU A 96 19.39 15.02 -22.28
CA LEU A 96 19.14 14.78 -23.70
C LEU A 96 18.41 15.93 -24.43
N ARG A 97 18.18 17.06 -23.75
CA ARG A 97 17.58 18.27 -24.34
C ARG A 97 16.26 18.01 -25.08
N GLU A 98 15.33 17.29 -24.45
CA GLU A 98 13.98 16.98 -24.97
C GLU A 98 13.96 16.14 -26.27
N ARG A 99 15.06 15.46 -26.61
CA ARG A 99 15.17 14.66 -27.85
C ARG A 99 14.13 13.54 -27.93
N LEU A 100 13.85 12.85 -26.82
CA LEU A 100 12.89 11.74 -26.79
C LEU A 100 11.45 12.24 -26.66
N SER A 101 11.22 13.24 -25.81
CA SER A 101 9.89 13.82 -25.59
C SER A 101 9.36 14.46 -26.87
N THR A 102 10.18 15.24 -27.58
CA THR A 102 9.84 15.91 -28.84
C THR A 102 9.55 14.89 -29.94
N ALA A 103 10.37 13.84 -30.07
CA ALA A 103 10.14 12.79 -31.06
C ALA A 103 8.81 12.04 -30.84
N LEU A 104 8.43 11.78 -29.57
CA LEU A 104 7.13 11.18 -29.26
C LEU A 104 5.97 12.12 -29.55
N GLU A 105 6.12 13.42 -29.29
CA GLU A 105 5.11 14.43 -29.59
C GLU A 105 4.87 14.55 -31.11
N LEU A 106 5.95 14.70 -31.89
CA LEU A 106 5.88 14.75 -33.36
C LEU A 106 5.27 13.48 -33.96
N GLY A 107 5.58 12.31 -33.40
CA GLY A 107 5.00 11.03 -33.82
C GLY A 107 3.51 10.93 -33.48
N SER A 108 3.06 11.52 -32.38
CA SER A 108 1.66 11.53 -31.98
C SER A 108 0.80 12.48 -32.83
N GLN A 109 1.37 13.62 -33.24
CA GLN A 109 0.71 14.62 -34.07
C GLN A 109 0.74 14.27 -35.57
N LYS A 110 1.41 13.16 -35.95
CA LYS A 110 1.66 12.78 -37.36
C LYS A 110 2.19 13.96 -38.18
N ALA A 111 3.14 14.71 -37.63
CA ALA A 111 3.66 15.88 -38.31
C ALA A 111 4.27 15.48 -39.68
N GLU A 112 3.68 15.97 -40.77
CA GLU A 112 4.04 15.58 -42.15
C GLU A 112 5.27 16.35 -42.69
N ASN A 113 6.02 17.04 -41.83
CA ASN A 113 7.20 17.79 -42.22
C ASN A 113 8.42 16.84 -42.33
N PRO A 114 9.22 16.88 -43.41
CA PRO A 114 10.44 16.09 -43.55
C PRO A 114 11.44 16.25 -42.38
N LEU A 115 11.49 17.41 -41.74
CA LEU A 115 12.30 17.63 -40.53
C LEU A 115 11.82 16.80 -39.34
N ALA A 116 10.52 16.55 -39.23
CA ALA A 116 9.95 15.72 -38.15
C ALA A 116 10.37 14.25 -38.29
N GLY A 117 10.48 13.74 -39.53
CA GLY A 117 11.01 12.41 -39.81
C GLY A 117 12.48 12.27 -39.38
N GLN A 118 13.32 13.24 -39.77
CA GLN A 118 14.73 13.25 -39.37
C GLN A 118 14.92 13.32 -37.85
N GLN A 119 14.13 14.14 -37.15
CA GLN A 119 14.17 14.24 -35.68
C GLN A 119 13.73 12.94 -35.00
N GLN A 120 12.74 12.24 -35.57
CA GLN A 120 12.29 10.95 -35.05
C GLN A 120 13.35 9.86 -35.25
N ASP A 121 13.99 9.80 -36.42
CA ASP A 121 15.03 8.82 -36.71
C ASP A 121 16.31 9.06 -35.88
N ASP A 122 16.66 10.33 -35.67
CA ASP A 122 17.73 10.75 -34.79
C ASP A 122 17.44 10.32 -33.32
N ALA A 123 16.22 10.54 -32.83
CA ALA A 123 15.80 10.09 -31.49
C ALA A 123 15.74 8.56 -31.38
N ARG A 124 15.34 7.87 -32.45
CA ARG A 124 15.32 6.40 -32.53
C ARG A 124 16.70 5.83 -32.34
N THR A 125 17.67 6.32 -33.11
CA THR A 125 19.08 5.89 -33.07
C THR A 125 19.63 6.10 -31.66
N PHE A 126 19.31 7.24 -31.04
CA PHE A 126 19.71 7.50 -29.66
C PHE A 126 19.06 6.54 -28.66
N ALA A 127 17.78 6.20 -28.82
CA ALA A 127 17.06 5.30 -27.94
C ALA A 127 17.72 3.89 -27.87
N GLU A 128 18.44 3.47 -28.91
CA GLU A 128 19.16 2.20 -28.93
C GLU A 128 20.37 2.19 -27.97
N THR A 129 20.99 3.34 -27.78
CA THR A 129 22.10 3.54 -26.85
C THR A 129 21.64 3.51 -25.39
N LEU A 130 20.38 3.86 -25.13
CA LEU A 130 19.84 3.91 -23.78
C LEU A 130 19.89 2.53 -23.11
N ARG A 131 20.47 2.51 -21.92
CA ARG A 131 20.46 1.35 -21.03
C ARG A 131 19.73 1.72 -19.74
N PRO A 132 18.84 0.86 -19.22
CA PRO A 132 18.11 1.16 -17.99
C PRO A 132 19.01 1.56 -16.83
N ARG A 133 20.24 0.98 -16.78
CA ARG A 133 21.31 1.23 -15.80
C ARG A 133 21.79 2.68 -15.70
N MET A 134 21.56 3.49 -16.74
CA MET A 134 21.96 4.91 -16.77
C MET A 134 21.15 5.79 -15.81
N LEU A 135 19.91 5.42 -15.47
CA LEU A 135 19.06 6.20 -14.56
C LEU A 135 19.35 5.88 -13.09
N PRO A 136 19.99 6.74 -12.29
CA PRO A 136 20.37 6.38 -10.93
C PRO A 136 19.16 5.91 -10.10
N LEU A 137 19.31 4.74 -9.46
CA LEU A 137 18.36 4.25 -8.45
C LEU A 137 18.55 4.95 -7.10
N ALA A 138 19.30 6.06 -7.05
CA ALA A 138 19.70 6.73 -5.83
C ALA A 138 18.48 6.92 -4.91
N ILE A 139 18.40 6.05 -3.91
CA ILE A 139 17.36 6.07 -2.91
C ILE A 139 17.83 7.15 -1.96
N ALA A 140 17.27 8.34 -2.06
CA ALA A 140 17.41 9.34 -1.02
C ALA A 140 16.64 8.81 0.20
N VAL A 141 17.26 7.90 0.95
CA VAL A 141 16.68 7.32 2.15
C VAL A 141 16.48 8.49 3.11
N ALA A 142 15.23 8.87 3.29
CA ALA A 142 14.88 9.90 4.25
C ALA A 142 15.14 9.34 5.65
N ARG A 143 16.28 9.69 6.24
CA ARG A 143 16.72 9.15 7.54
C ARG A 143 15.73 9.49 8.66
N ARG A 144 15.15 10.70 8.62
CA ARG A 144 14.18 11.17 9.63
C ARG A 144 12.96 10.26 9.79
N PRO A 145 12.16 9.97 8.73
CA PRO A 145 11.04 9.04 8.85
C PRO A 145 11.49 7.61 9.17
N LEU A 146 12.70 7.20 8.79
CA LEU A 146 13.25 5.88 9.16
C LEU A 146 13.48 5.77 10.67
N PHE A 147 14.11 6.76 11.28
CA PHE A 147 14.31 6.79 12.74
C PHE A 147 12.98 6.92 13.49
N ALA A 148 12.04 7.72 12.97
CA ALA A 148 10.70 7.81 13.54
C ALA A 148 9.96 6.46 13.47
N ALA A 149 10.05 5.76 12.33
CA ALA A 149 9.47 4.43 12.15
C ALA A 149 10.08 3.42 13.13
N LEU A 150 11.41 3.43 13.26
CA LEU A 150 12.13 2.53 14.18
C LEU A 150 11.76 2.80 15.64
N GLY A 151 11.75 4.07 16.06
CA GLY A 151 11.35 4.46 17.41
C GLY A 151 9.92 4.07 17.75
N ALA A 152 8.98 4.34 16.82
CA ALA A 152 7.59 3.93 16.99
C ALA A 152 7.43 2.41 17.04
N LEU A 153 8.18 1.67 16.22
CA LEU A 153 8.14 0.20 16.21
C LEU A 153 8.63 -0.36 17.55
N ILE A 154 9.79 0.11 18.03
CA ILE A 154 10.35 -0.31 19.33
C ILE A 154 9.35 -0.01 20.45
N LEU A 155 8.78 1.19 20.48
CA LEU A 155 7.78 1.57 21.47
C LEU A 155 6.54 0.67 21.41
N GLY A 156 5.98 0.46 20.22
CA GLY A 156 4.80 -0.37 20.05
C GLY A 156 5.05 -1.82 20.47
N VAL A 157 6.19 -2.40 20.09
CA VAL A 157 6.56 -3.78 20.44
C VAL A 157 6.78 -3.90 21.95
N ALA A 158 7.49 -2.95 22.57
CA ALA A 158 7.64 -2.92 24.03
C ALA A 158 6.27 -2.88 24.72
N LEU A 159 5.35 -2.03 24.26
CA LEU A 159 3.99 -1.96 24.80
C LEU A 159 3.16 -3.23 24.52
N ALA A 160 3.47 -4.00 23.48
CA ALA A 160 2.81 -5.28 23.20
C ALA A 160 3.30 -6.42 24.10
N VAL A 161 4.58 -6.42 24.45
CA VAL A 161 5.18 -7.46 25.31
C VAL A 161 4.92 -7.18 26.79
N LEU A 162 4.91 -5.90 27.20
CA LEU A 162 4.63 -5.55 28.60
C LEU A 162 3.21 -5.97 29.00
N PRO A 163 3.01 -6.53 30.21
CA PRO A 163 1.69 -6.94 30.68
C PRO A 163 0.70 -5.78 30.58
N ASN A 164 -0.45 -6.05 29.96
CA ASN A 164 -1.52 -5.07 29.82
C ASN A 164 -2.47 -5.19 31.03
N PRO A 165 -2.64 -4.15 31.86
CA PRO A 165 -3.55 -4.19 33.01
C PRO A 165 -4.99 -4.50 32.62
N GLN A 166 -5.40 -4.14 31.40
CA GLN A 166 -6.75 -4.39 30.90
C GLN A 166 -7.03 -5.88 30.63
N THR A 167 -6.00 -6.73 30.60
CA THR A 167 -6.17 -8.18 30.40
C THR A 167 -6.98 -8.81 31.52
N ALA A 168 -6.74 -8.40 32.77
CA ALA A 168 -7.49 -8.88 33.93
C ALA A 168 -8.97 -8.45 33.86
N VAL A 169 -9.22 -7.18 33.52
CA VAL A 169 -10.57 -6.63 33.34
C VAL A 169 -11.33 -7.37 32.22
N LEU A 170 -10.65 -7.71 31.13
CA LEU A 170 -11.25 -8.48 30.03
C LEU A 170 -11.59 -9.91 30.46
N ALA A 171 -10.73 -10.55 31.26
CA ALA A 171 -10.98 -11.89 31.80
C ALA A 171 -12.18 -11.90 32.76
N GLU A 172 -12.28 -10.92 33.65
CA GLU A 172 -13.42 -10.76 34.56
C GLU A 172 -14.71 -10.54 33.77
N ARG A 173 -14.70 -9.64 32.78
CA ARG A 173 -15.87 -9.41 31.90
C ARG A 173 -16.25 -10.62 31.08
N ALA A 174 -15.31 -11.51 30.75
CA ALA A 174 -15.60 -12.76 30.06
C ALA A 174 -16.27 -13.77 31.01
N ALA A 175 -15.77 -13.90 32.24
CA ALA A 175 -16.35 -14.76 33.26
C ALA A 175 -17.79 -14.34 33.61
N VAL A 176 -18.03 -13.04 33.84
CA VAL A 176 -19.39 -12.51 34.11
C VAL A 176 -20.34 -12.80 32.95
N ARG A 177 -19.88 -12.64 31.70
CA ARG A 177 -20.69 -12.95 30.52
C ARG A 177 -21.04 -14.43 30.40
N GLN A 178 -20.11 -15.32 30.77
CA GLN A 178 -20.37 -16.77 30.78
C GLN A 178 -21.43 -17.14 31.83
N VAL A 179 -21.34 -16.59 33.04
CA VAL A 179 -22.34 -16.84 34.10
C VAL A 179 -23.71 -16.28 33.69
N ALA A 180 -23.75 -15.06 33.14
CA ALA A 180 -25.00 -14.47 32.67
C ALA A 180 -25.66 -15.31 31.56
N ALA A 181 -24.87 -15.87 30.63
CA ALA A 181 -25.37 -16.77 29.59
C ALA A 181 -25.97 -18.06 30.17
N GLN A 182 -25.31 -18.68 31.15
CA GLN A 182 -25.82 -19.89 31.82
C GLN A 182 -27.15 -19.64 32.54
N ILE A 183 -27.29 -18.52 33.25
CA ILE A 183 -28.54 -18.16 33.93
C ILE A 183 -29.65 -17.91 32.92
N ALA A 184 -29.35 -17.25 31.81
CA ALA A 184 -30.33 -17.03 30.73
C ALA A 184 -30.82 -18.37 30.15
N ASP A 185 -29.92 -19.31 29.89
CA ASP A 185 -30.26 -20.65 29.39
C ASP A 185 -31.10 -21.44 30.40
N GLN A 186 -30.73 -21.43 31.68
CA GLN A 186 -31.49 -22.08 32.76
C GLN A 186 -32.90 -21.49 32.89
N THR A 187 -33.02 -20.17 32.83
CA THR A 187 -34.31 -19.48 32.90
C THR A 187 -35.19 -19.84 31.72
N GLN A 188 -34.59 -19.99 30.52
CA GLN A 188 -35.31 -20.41 29.32
C GLN A 188 -35.79 -21.86 29.42
N GLN A 189 -34.94 -22.77 29.91
CA GLN A 189 -35.32 -24.16 30.16
C GLN A 189 -36.44 -24.25 31.19
N LEU A 190 -36.35 -23.51 32.29
CA LEU A 190 -37.39 -23.49 33.32
C LEU A 190 -38.73 -22.97 32.76
N ARG A 191 -38.70 -21.93 31.92
CA ARG A 191 -39.90 -21.44 31.22
C ARG A 191 -40.50 -22.50 30.29
N GLN A 192 -39.67 -23.24 29.55
CA GLN A 192 -40.13 -24.33 28.69
C GLN A 192 -40.76 -25.47 29.50
N GLN A 193 -40.16 -25.83 30.63
CA GLN A 193 -40.71 -26.84 31.55
C GLN A 193 -42.07 -26.41 32.11
N ILE A 194 -42.20 -25.15 32.56
CA ILE A 194 -43.48 -24.61 33.04
C ILE A 194 -44.56 -24.66 31.95
N ALA A 195 -44.23 -24.27 30.70
CA ALA A 195 -45.16 -24.31 29.58
C ALA A 195 -45.57 -25.76 29.20
N GLN A 196 -44.65 -26.71 29.25
CA GLN A 196 -44.93 -28.13 29.01
C GLN A 196 -45.82 -28.72 30.12
N SER A 197 -45.56 -28.39 31.38
CA SER A 197 -46.40 -28.86 32.50
C SER A 197 -47.82 -28.30 32.43
N GLN A 198 -48.00 -27.02 32.06
CA GLN A 198 -49.33 -26.42 31.91
C GLN A 198 -50.14 -26.99 30.73
N THR A 199 -49.48 -27.47 29.68
CA THR A 199 -50.15 -28.12 28.54
C THR A 199 -50.47 -29.60 28.80
N LEU A 200 -49.85 -30.21 29.81
CA LEU A 200 -50.02 -31.61 30.20
C LEU A 200 -50.98 -31.83 31.38
N THR A 201 -51.58 -30.78 31.95
CA THR A 201 -52.73 -30.88 32.84
C THR A 201 -54.02 -30.71 32.04
N PRO A 202 -54.72 -31.79 31.64
CA PRO A 202 -56.11 -31.67 31.20
C PRO A 202 -56.94 -31.31 32.44
N GLU A 203 -57.82 -30.32 32.32
CA GLU A 203 -58.81 -30.05 33.35
C GLU A 203 -59.67 -31.31 33.56
N GLU A 204 -59.72 -31.79 34.80
CA GLU A 204 -60.64 -32.84 35.26
C GLU A 204 -62.11 -32.37 35.16
#